data_AF-A0A957TNX5-F1
#
_entry.id   AF-A0A957TNX5-F1
#
_cell.length_a   1.000
_cell.length_b   1.000
_cell.length_c   1.000
_cell.angle_alpha   90.00
_cell.angle_beta   90.00
_cell.angle_gamma   90.00
#
_symmetry.space_group_name_H-M   'P 1'
#
loop_
_entity.id
_entity.type
_entity.pdbx_description
1 polymer ?
#
loop_
_entity_poly.entity_id
_entity_poly.type
_entity_poly.pdbx_seq_one_letter_code
_entity_poly.pdbx_strand_id
1 'polypeptide(L)' 'MNETMTPKERWLAVLTGATPDRLPMDYWGTEEATRKLRQHLGCTTMWQLFDRLHIDRVFTVRPRYIGPPLPRNHDIYG' A
#
# COMPACT_ATOMS: atom_id res chain seq x y z
N MET A 1 -0.14 -19.62 -6.82
CA MET A 1 -1.21 -19.01 -7.65
C MET A 1 -0.54 -18.45 -8.88
N ASN A 2 -1.12 -18.60 -10.07
CA ASN A 2 -0.62 -17.89 -11.25
C ASN A 2 -1.17 -16.46 -11.22
N GLU A 3 -0.31 -15.49 -10.98
CA GLU A 3 -0.64 -14.06 -11.11
C GLU A 3 -0.42 -13.65 -12.56
N THR A 4 -1.51 -13.49 -13.31
CA THR A 4 -1.50 -13.10 -14.73
C THR A 4 -1.82 -11.62 -14.94
N MET A 5 -2.30 -10.94 -13.91
CA MET A 5 -2.56 -9.50 -13.89
C MET A 5 -1.59 -8.81 -12.94
N THR A 6 -1.21 -7.58 -13.29
CA THR A 6 -0.48 -6.66 -12.43
C THR A 6 -1.38 -6.14 -11.29
N PRO A 7 -0.80 -5.59 -10.21
CA PRO A 7 -1.56 -4.88 -9.17
C PRO A 7 -2.55 -3.86 -9.71
N LYS A 8 -2.12 -3.04 -10.70
CA LYS A 8 -2.98 -2.04 -11.33
C LYS A 8 -4.15 -2.68 -12.07
N GLU A 9 -3.89 -3.72 -12.86
CA GLU A 9 -4.94 -4.41 -13.61
C GLU A 9 -5.97 -5.05 -12.68
N ARG A 10 -5.55 -5.65 -11.56
CA ARG A 10 -6.50 -6.21 -10.58
C ARG A 10 -7.40 -5.14 -9.95
N TRP A 11 -6.82 -4.01 -9.54
CA TRP A 11 -7.60 -2.90 -9.03
C TRP A 11 -8.59 -2.38 -10.07
N LEU A 12 -8.15 -2.19 -11.32
CA LEU A 12 -9.03 -1.74 -12.39
C LEU A 12 -10.16 -2.74 -12.68
N ALA A 13 -9.88 -4.04 -12.67
CA ALA A 13 -10.90 -5.07 -12.85
C ALA A 13 -11.99 -5.00 -11.77
N VAL A 14 -11.59 -4.88 -10.50
CA VAL A 14 -12.56 -4.72 -9.40
C VAL A 14 -13.40 -3.44 -9.58
N LEU A 15 -12.76 -2.32 -9.91
CA LEU A 15 -13.43 -1.02 -10.07
C LEU A 15 -14.39 -0.98 -11.27
N THR A 16 -14.17 -1.80 -12.30
CA THR A 16 -15.05 -1.90 -13.47
C THR A 16 -16.04 -3.07 -13.39
N GLY A 17 -16.06 -3.82 -12.28
CA GLY A 17 -16.95 -4.97 -12.11
C GLY A 17 -16.52 -6.24 -12.86
N ALA A 18 -15.28 -6.29 -13.37
CA ALA A 18 -14.69 -7.48 -13.95
C ALA A 18 -14.09 -8.40 -12.87
N THR A 19 -13.91 -9.69 -13.20
CA THR A 19 -13.29 -10.66 -12.29
C THR A 19 -11.76 -10.60 -12.44
N PRO A 20 -11.00 -10.25 -11.37
CA PRO A 20 -9.54 -10.30 -11.41
C PRO A 20 -9.02 -11.74 -11.30
N ASP A 21 -7.75 -11.97 -11.66
CA ASP A 21 -7.06 -13.27 -11.51
C ASP A 21 -6.94 -13.73 -10.04
N ARG A 22 -6.97 -12.78 -9.09
CA ARG A 22 -7.23 -12.96 -7.67
C ARG A 22 -7.74 -11.67 -7.03
N LEU A 23 -8.31 -11.75 -5.82
CA LEU A 23 -8.70 -10.56 -5.08
C LEU A 23 -7.49 -9.66 -4.82
N PRO A 24 -7.56 -8.35 -5.12
CA PRO A 24 -6.48 -7.44 -4.78
C PRO A 24 -6.33 -7.31 -3.27
N MET A 25 -5.09 -7.27 -2.79
CA MET A 25 -4.78 -7.22 -1.35
C MET A 25 -4.01 -5.94 -1.03
N ASP A 26 -4.38 -5.26 0.06
CA ASP A 26 -3.61 -4.14 0.60
C ASP A 26 -3.06 -4.47 1.99
N TYR A 27 -1.99 -3.79 2.40
CA TYR A 27 -1.37 -3.95 3.71
C TYR A 27 -1.35 -2.62 4.46
N TRP A 28 -1.94 -2.63 5.66
CA TRP A 28 -1.97 -1.50 6.58
C TRP A 28 -1.41 -1.94 7.93
N GLY A 29 -0.59 -1.10 8.53
CA GLY A 29 0.02 -1.37 9.82
C GLY A 29 0.70 -0.14 10.38
N THR A 30 0.85 -0.11 11.71
CA THR A 30 1.68 0.92 12.35
C THR A 30 3.16 0.68 12.03
N GLU A 31 4.00 1.67 12.27
CA GLU A 31 5.44 1.56 12.02
C GLU A 31 6.07 0.41 12.81
N GLU A 32 5.67 0.22 14.07
CA GLU A 32 6.19 -0.84 14.93
C GLU A 32 5.81 -2.23 14.43
N ALA A 33 4.56 -2.42 14.00
CA ALA A 33 4.09 -3.67 13.42
C ALA A 33 4.80 -3.97 12.10
N THR A 34 4.91 -2.96 11.23
CA THR A 34 5.60 -3.05 9.94
C THR A 34 7.08 -3.42 10.13
N ARG A 35 7.76 -2.80 11.09
CA ARG A 35 9.16 -3.09 11.40
C ARG A 35 9.35 -4.54 11.87
N LYS A 36 8.51 -5.02 12.78
CA LYS A 36 8.55 -6.42 13.26
C LYS A 36 8.31 -7.41 12.13
N LEU A 37 7.32 -7.14 11.28
CA LEU A 37 6.97 -8.00 10.14
C LEU A 37 8.11 -8.07 9.11
N ARG A 38 8.69 -6.92 8.74
CA ARG A 38 9.84 -6.87 7.83
C ARG A 38 11.04 -7.64 8.37
N GLN A 39 11.34 -7.49 9.66
CA GLN A 39 12.43 -8.23 10.31
C GLN A 39 12.18 -9.74 10.29
N HIS A 40 10.95 -10.16 10.59
CA HIS A 40 10.58 -11.58 10.60
C HIS A 40 10.67 -12.21 9.20
N LEU A 41 10.27 -11.48 8.15
CA LEU A 41 10.26 -11.97 6.77
C LEU A 41 11.58 -11.72 6.02
N GLY A 42 12.56 -11.06 6.64
CA GLY A 42 13.85 -10.74 6.02
C GLY A 42 13.77 -9.67 4.93
N CYS A 43 12.76 -8.80 4.95
CA CYS A 43 12.55 -7.75 3.95
C CYS A 43 13.21 -6.42 4.39
N THR A 44 14.21 -5.95 3.64
CA THR A 44 14.89 -4.67 3.92
C THR A 44 14.07 -3.46 3.50
N THR A 45 13.18 -3.61 2.52
CA THR A 45 12.32 -2.54 2.00
C THR A 45 10.84 -2.90 2.08
N MET A 46 9.97 -1.90 2.01
CA MET A 46 8.53 -2.11 1.86
C MET A 46 8.19 -2.82 0.54
N TRP A 47 8.94 -2.55 -0.54
CA TRP A 47 8.73 -3.22 -1.82
C TRP A 47 8.96 -4.72 -1.72
N GLN A 48 10.06 -5.15 -1.08
CA GLN A 48 10.29 -6.57 -0.83
C GLN A 48 9.20 -7.20 0.04
N LEU A 49 8.67 -6.46 1.01
CA LEU A 49 7.54 -6.92 1.83
C LEU A 49 6.28 -7.10 0.97
N PHE A 50 5.97 -6.13 0.11
CA PHE A 50 4.82 -6.19 -0.79
C PHE A 50 4.93 -7.36 -1.76
N ASP A 51 6.10 -7.55 -2.38
CA ASP A 51 6.35 -8.69 -3.27
C ASP A 51 6.20 -10.02 -2.51
N ARG A 52 6.80 -10.11 -1.30
CA ARG A 52 6.79 -11.33 -0.49
C ARG A 52 5.40 -11.75 -0.01
N LEU A 53 4.51 -10.77 0.17
CA LEU A 53 3.14 -10.93 0.64
C LEU A 53 2.09 -10.80 -0.46
N HIS A 54 2.50 -10.61 -1.73
CA HIS A 54 1.61 -10.39 -2.86
C HIS A 54 0.65 -9.20 -2.67
N ILE A 55 1.16 -8.08 -2.14
CA ILE A 55 0.40 -6.86 -1.88
C ILE A 55 0.30 -5.99 -3.13
N ASP A 56 -0.91 -5.55 -3.41
CA ASP A 56 -1.27 -4.68 -4.52
C ASP A 56 -1.35 -3.24 -4.06
N ARG A 57 -0.16 -2.69 -3.80
CA ARG A 57 -0.03 -1.37 -3.21
C ARG A 57 -0.77 -0.31 -4.03
N VAL A 58 -1.77 0.31 -3.40
CA VAL A 58 -2.43 1.51 -3.94
C VAL A 58 -1.53 2.74 -3.71
N PHE A 59 -1.46 3.63 -4.69
CA PHE A 59 -0.74 4.89 -4.57
C PHE A 59 -1.71 6.05 -4.34
N THR A 60 -1.42 6.89 -3.36
CA THR A 60 -2.14 8.15 -3.16
C THR A 60 -1.35 9.27 -3.80
N VAL A 61 -1.95 9.96 -4.78
CA VAL A 61 -1.44 11.21 -5.33
C VAL A 61 -2.19 12.35 -4.65
N ARG A 62 -1.46 13.22 -3.96
CA ARG A 62 -2.01 14.41 -3.30
C ARG A 62 -1.13 15.63 -3.56
N PRO A 63 -1.70 16.85 -3.64
CA PRO A 63 -0.90 18.06 -3.72
C PRO A 63 -0.02 18.19 -2.47
N ARG A 64 1.13 18.85 -2.62
CA ARG A 64 1.94 19.25 -1.46
C ARG A 64 1.20 20.35 -0.71
N TYR A 65 1.13 20.24 0.61
CA TYR A 65 0.60 21.30 1.44
C TYR A 65 1.49 22.55 1.35
N ILE A 66 0.88 23.70 1.04
CA ILE A 66 1.54 25.00 0.88
C ILE A 66 0.92 26.09 1.78
N GLY A 67 0.17 25.68 2.81
CA GLY A 67 -0.47 26.60 3.76
C GLY A 67 0.44 27.00 4.93
N PRO A 68 -0.11 27.67 5.96
CA PRO A 68 0.63 28.07 7.16
C PRO A 68 1.30 26.89 7.89
N PRO A 69 2.36 27.10 8.69
CA PRO A 69 3.00 26.03 9.46
C PRO A 69 1.99 25.26 10.33
N LEU A 70 2.06 23.93 10.28
CA LEU A 70 1.20 23.07 11.10
C LEU A 70 1.63 23.14 12.57
N PRO A 71 0.68 23.16 13.53
CA PRO A 71 0.98 23.02 14.94
C PRO A 71 1.71 21.70 15.23
N ARG A 72 2.40 21.64 16.38
CA ARG A 72 3.07 20.42 16.82
C ARG A 72 2.06 19.27 16.95
N ASN A 73 2.44 18.09 16.46
CA ASN A 73 1.63 16.86 16.49
C ASN A 73 0.29 16.93 15.72
N HIS A 74 0.17 17.80 14.72
CA HIS A 74 -1.00 17.86 13.82
C HIS A 74 -0.59 17.49 12.40
N ASP A 75 -1.54 16.95 11.64
CA ASP A 75 -1.42 16.84 10.19
C ASP A 75 -2.29 17.88 9.47
N ILE A 76 -2.44 17.75 8.16
CA ILE A 76 -3.22 18.70 7.35
C ILE A 76 -4.74 18.61 7.58
N TYR A 77 -5.21 17.62 8.32
CA TYR A 77 -6.62 17.36 8.62
C TYR A 77 -7.03 17.76 10.04
N GLY A 78 -6.08 18.19 10.88
CA GLY A 78 -6.31 18.51 12.29
C GLY A 78 -5.74 17.43 13.19
#